data_AF-A0A7M2GIS3-F1
#
_entry.id   AF-A0A7M2GIS3-F1
#
_cell.length_a   1.000
_cell.length_b   1.000
_cell.length_c   1.000
_cell.angle_alpha   90.00
_cell.angle_beta   90.00
_cell.angle_gamma   90.00
#
_symmetry.space_group_name_H-M   'P 1'
#
loop_
_entity.id
_entity.type
_entity.pdbx_description
1 polymer ?
#
loop_
_entity_poly.entity_id
_entity_poly.type
_entity_poly.pdbx_seq_one_letter_code
_entity_poly.pdbx_strand_id
1 'polypeptide(L)' 'MIDPETEYLMARAKQEAAMAVEAKHPAAAAVHRGLSLRYSARAVMDLAEGSADRIESRRDGPVEPG' A
#
# COMPACT_ATOMS: atom_id res chain seq x y z
N MET A 1 -13.45 -0.74 3.21
CA MET A 1 -12.83 -2.07 3.08
C MET A 1 -11.52 -1.86 2.35
N ILE A 2 -10.41 -2.35 2.91
CA ILE A 2 -9.12 -2.32 2.20
C ILE A 2 -9.16 -3.46 1.19
N ASP A 3 -8.67 -3.21 -0.02
CA ASP A 3 -8.62 -4.23 -1.06
C ASP A 3 -7.68 -5.39 -0.64
N PRO A 4 -8.01 -6.67 -0.91
CA PRO A 4 -7.18 -7.81 -0.52
C PRO A 4 -5.74 -7.76 -1.06
N GLU A 5 -5.52 -7.17 -2.23
CA GLU A 5 -4.17 -6.96 -2.78
C GLU A 5 -3.40 -5.94 -1.94
N THR A 6 -4.05 -4.86 -1.54
CA THR A 6 -3.45 -3.85 -0.65
C THR A 6 -3.06 -4.47 0.70
N GLU A 7 -3.92 -5.32 1.30
CA GLU A 7 -3.60 -6.02 2.55
C GLU A 7 -2.39 -6.95 2.38
N TYR A 8 -2.33 -7.69 1.27
CA TYR A 8 -1.18 -8.53 0.92
C TYR A 8 0.11 -7.70 0.80
N LEU A 9 0.06 -6.57 0.09
CA LEU A 9 1.23 -5.70 -0.11
C LEU A 9 1.74 -5.14 1.23
N MET A 10 0.84 -4.71 2.12
CA MET A 10 1.23 -4.25 3.46
C MET A 10 1.84 -5.37 4.30
N ALA A 11 1.26 -6.57 4.27
CA ALA A 11 1.79 -7.73 4.98
C ALA A 11 3.18 -8.12 4.48
N ARG A 12 3.39 -8.13 3.16
CA ARG A 12 4.70 -8.40 2.54
C ARG A 12 5.71 -7.31 2.87
N ALA A 13 5.33 -6.03 2.81
CA ALA A 13 6.22 -4.93 3.18
C ALA A 13 6.75 -5.09 4.62
N LYS A 14 5.87 -5.48 5.55
CA LYS A 14 6.23 -5.74 6.95
C LYS A 14 7.16 -6.95 7.09
N GLN A 15 6.87 -8.04 6.39
CA GLN A 15 7.73 -9.22 6.40
C GLN A 15 9.14 -8.91 5.88
N GLU A 16 9.25 -8.21 4.75
CA GLU A 16 10.55 -7.83 4.18
C GLU A 16 11.30 -6.86 5.11
N ALA A 17 10.61 -5.96 5.82
CA ALA A 17 11.25 -5.12 6.83
C ALA A 17 11.85 -5.95 7.99
N ALA A 18 11.13 -6.99 8.46
CA ALA A 18 11.64 -7.90 9.49
C ALA A 18 12.86 -8.70 8.99
N MET A 19 12.78 -9.25 7.78
CA MET A 19 13.90 -9.96 7.14
C MET A 19 15.15 -9.07 6.99
N ALA A 20 14.97 -7.78 6.72
CA ALA A 20 16.08 -6.83 6.65
C ALA A 20 16.78 -6.60 7.99
N VAL A 21 16.05 -6.68 9.11
CA VAL A 21 16.61 -6.57 10.47
C VAL A 21 17.36 -7.85 10.85
N GLU A 22 16.82 -9.01 10.45
CA GLU A 22 17.42 -10.32 10.75
C GLU A 22 18.59 -10.69 9.81
N ALA A 23 18.74 -9.99 8.68
CA ALA A 23 19.75 -10.29 7.68
C ALA A 23 21.19 -10.13 8.23
N LYS A 24 21.95 -11.23 8.18
CA LYS A 24 23.36 -11.27 8.62
C LYS A 24 24.33 -10.60 7.63
N HIS A 25 23.92 -10.46 6.37
CA HIS A 25 24.73 -9.85 5.32
C HIS A 25 24.17 -8.49 4.89
N PRO A 26 25.01 -7.45 4.74
CA PRO A 26 24.55 -6.10 4.41
C PRO A 26 23.86 -6.02 3.04
N ALA A 27 24.32 -6.82 2.07
CA ALA A 27 23.67 -6.90 0.75
C ALA A 27 22.24 -7.47 0.84
N ALA A 28 22.04 -8.53 1.63
CA ALA A 28 20.71 -9.10 1.86
C ALA A 28 19.79 -8.10 2.59
N ALA A 29 20.31 -7.40 3.60
CA ALA A 29 19.57 -6.35 4.30
C ALA A 29 19.12 -5.24 3.34
N ALA A 30 19.98 -4.81 2.41
CA ALA A 30 19.65 -3.80 1.40
C ALA A 30 18.56 -4.28 0.44
N VAL A 31 18.60 -5.54 -0.01
CA VAL A 31 17.56 -6.13 -0.86
C VAL A 31 16.21 -6.14 -0.14
N HIS A 32 16.16 -6.65 1.09
CA HIS A 32 14.92 -6.72 1.86
C HIS A 32 14.34 -5.32 2.17
N ARG A 33 15.19 -4.32 2.46
CA ARG A 33 14.73 -2.92 2.60
C ARG A 33 14.14 -2.39 1.29
N GLY A 34 14.78 -2.66 0.16
CA GLY A 34 14.29 -2.28 -1.16
C GLY A 34 12.94 -2.90 -1.48
N LEU A 35 12.75 -4.19 -1.18
CA LEU A 35 11.47 -4.88 -1.36
C LEU A 35 10.39 -4.31 -0.45
N SER A 36 10.70 -4.08 0.83
CA SER A 36 9.78 -3.47 1.80
C SER A 36 9.26 -2.11 1.31
N LEU A 37 10.16 -1.25 0.82
CA LEU A 37 9.82 0.06 0.26
C LEU A 37 8.94 -0.05 -0.99
N ARG A 38 9.22 -0.99 -1.88
CA ARG A 38 8.41 -1.19 -3.10
C ARG A 38 6.98 -1.61 -2.76
N TYR A 39 6.83 -2.58 -1.86
CA TYR A 39 5.50 -3.06 -1.47
C TYR A 39 4.71 -2.00 -0.70
N SER A 40 5.35 -1.26 0.22
CA SER A 40 4.67 -0.20 0.95
C SER A 40 4.28 0.99 0.06
N ALA A 41 5.15 1.39 -0.87
CA ALA A 41 4.83 2.44 -1.83
C ALA A 41 3.63 2.06 -2.70
N ARG A 42 3.60 0.81 -3.21
CA ARG A 42 2.47 0.34 -4.01
C ARG A 42 1.17 0.32 -3.20
N ALA A 43 1.19 -0.23 -1.98
CA ALA A 43 0.02 -0.24 -1.11
C ALA A 43 -0.52 1.19 -0.82
N VAL A 44 0.38 2.17 -0.63
CA VAL A 44 -0.02 3.57 -0.42
C VAL A 44 -0.66 4.17 -1.67
N MET A 45 -0.13 3.87 -2.86
CA MET A 45 -0.72 4.31 -4.12
C MET A 45 -2.11 3.72 -4.33
N ASP A 46 -2.26 2.41 -4.11
CA ASP A 46 -3.56 1.72 -4.27
C ASP A 46 -4.62 2.26 -3.28
N LEU A 47 -4.21 2.59 -2.05
CA LEU A 47 -5.09 3.25 -1.08
C LEU A 47 -5.47 4.68 -1.50
N ALA A 48 -4.55 5.43 -2.10
CA ALA A 48 -4.79 6.79 -2.56
C ALA A 48 -5.74 6.80 -3.77
N GLU A 49 -5.54 5.90 -4.72
CA GLU A 49 -6.40 5.71 -5.90
C GLU A 49 -7.81 5.26 -5.49
N GLY A 50 -7.93 4.23 -4.66
CA GLY A 50 -9.24 3.78 -4.15
C GLY A 50 -9.94 4.78 -3.20
N SER A 51 -9.25 5.84 -2.78
CA SER A 51 -9.84 6.98 -2.08
C SER A 51 -10.29 8.08 -3.03
N ALA A 52 -9.57 8.29 -4.14
CA ALA A 52 -9.95 9.24 -5.19
C ALA A 52 -11.28 8.84 -5.85
N ASP A 53 -11.44 7.57 -6.23
CA ASP A 53 -12.67 7.05 -6.84
C ASP A 53 -13.91 7.24 -5.95
N ARG A 54 -13.75 7.09 -4.63
CA ARG A 54 -14.83 7.31 -3.65
C ARG A 54 -15.18 8.79 -3.48
N ILE A 55 -14.23 9.70 -3.63
CA ILE A 55 -14.48 11.14 -3.55
C ILE A 55 -15.18 11.62 -4.81
N GLU A 56 -14.80 11.11 -5.99
CA GLU A 56 -15.45 11.44 -7.26
C GLU A 56 -16.91 10.95 -7.27
N SER A 57 -17.17 9.70 -6.89
CA SER A 57 -18.52 9.16 -6.79
C SER A 57 -19.45 9.93 -5.84
N ARG A 58 -18.90 10.62 -4.82
CA ARG A 58 -19.70 11.47 -3.91
C ARG A 58 -20.10 12.81 -4.53
N ARG A 59 -19.35 13.32 -5.51
CA ARG A 59 -19.63 14.60 -6.17
C ARG A 59 -20.73 14.50 -7.24
N ASP A 60 -20.98 13.30 -7.75
CA ASP A 60 -22.00 13.02 -8.77
C ASP A 60 -23.35 12.57 -8.17
N GLY A 61 -23.53 12.67 -6.85
CA GLY A 61 -24.83 12.42 -6.21
C GLY A 61 -25.90 13.41 -6.71
N PRO A 62 -27.16 12.97 -6.90
CA PRO A 62 -28.20 13.82 -7.48
C PRO A 62 -28.42 15.05 -6.61
N VAL A 63 -28.23 16.23 -7.20
CA VAL A 63 -28.66 17.50 -6.60
C VAL A 63 -30.19 17.50 -6.66
N GLU A 64 -30.85 17.18 -5.55
CA GLU A 64 -32.30 17.32 -5.44
C GLU A 64 -32.68 18.79 -5.74
N PRO A 65 -33.52 19.04 -6.76
CA PRO A 65 -34.05 20.38 -6.99
C PRO A 65 -35.14 20.63 -5.95
N GLY A 66 -34.95 21.70 -5.16
CA GLY A 66 -35.91 22.18 -4.16
C GLY A 66 -37.14 22.85 -4.77
#